data_AF-A0A2V5QPR5-F1
#
_entry.id   AF-A0A2V5QPR5-F1
#
_cell.length_a   1.000
_cell.length_b   1.000
_cell.length_c   1.000
_cell.angle_alpha   90.00
_cell.angle_beta   90.00
_cell.angle_gamma   90.00
#
_symmetry.space_group_name_H-M   'P 1'
#
loop_
_entity.id
_entity.type
_entity.pdbx_description
1 polymer ?
#
loop_
_entity_poly.entity_id
_entity_poly.type
_entity_poly.pdbx_seq_one_letter_code
_entity_poly.pdbx_strand_id
1 'polypeptide(L)'
;DQTGLPWVMPSPNMPTLETATVYAGMCLLEATNISEGRGTTRPFEIFGAPFIDAEALCHELNGLRLPGAFFRENCFQPTFNKFTGELCSGAQLHVIDRQSFRSFLTGVEIIKCIRKIYHEQFQWKQPPYEYEWKRLPIEILIGGTIESVFGD
;
A
#
# COMPACT_ATOMS: atom_id res chain seq x y z
N ASP A 1 -1.63 -0.95 -21.88
CA ASP A 1 -2.82 -1.16 -22.73
C ASP A 1 -2.72 -0.43 -24.06
N GLN A 2 -2.29 0.84 -24.09
CA GLN A 2 -2.15 1.64 -25.34
C GLN A 2 -1.34 0.97 -26.46
N THR A 3 -0.36 0.13 -26.11
CA THR A 3 0.47 -0.60 -27.08
C THR A 3 -0.25 -1.78 -27.74
N GLY A 4 -1.41 -2.22 -27.23
CA GLY A 4 -2.13 -3.40 -27.69
C GLY A 4 -1.45 -4.75 -27.37
N LEU A 5 -0.29 -4.74 -26.71
CA LEU A 5 0.44 -5.95 -26.35
C LEU A 5 -0.21 -6.66 -25.14
N PRO A 6 -0.16 -8.00 -25.08
CA PRO A 6 -0.61 -8.74 -23.91
C PRO A 6 0.25 -8.43 -22.69
N TRP A 7 -0.36 -8.43 -21.51
CA TRP A 7 0.38 -8.33 -20.25
C TRP A 7 1.03 -9.67 -19.91
N VAL A 8 2.36 -9.68 -19.83
CA VAL A 8 3.12 -10.80 -19.26
C VAL A 8 3.53 -10.39 -17.87
N MET A 9 3.01 -11.10 -16.86
CA MET A 9 3.26 -10.77 -15.45
C MET A 9 4.78 -10.80 -15.14
N PRO A 10 5.39 -9.66 -14.75
CA PRO A 10 6.83 -9.61 -14.48
C PRO A 10 7.20 -10.26 -13.14
N SER A 11 6.23 -10.44 -12.24
CA SER A 11 6.41 -11.15 -10.98
C SER A 11 5.11 -11.82 -10.53
N PRO A 12 5.16 -12.83 -9.63
CA PRO A 12 3.98 -13.49 -9.09
C PRO A 12 2.97 -12.54 -8.44
N ASN A 13 3.44 -11.45 -7.83
CA ASN A 13 2.60 -10.46 -7.16
C ASN A 13 2.37 -9.20 -8.00
N MET A 14 2.65 -9.24 -9.30
CA MET A 14 2.25 -8.22 -10.26
C MET A 14 1.45 -8.86 -11.42
N PRO A 15 0.28 -9.44 -11.11
CA PRO A 15 -0.49 -10.22 -12.08
C PRO A 15 -1.13 -9.35 -13.17
N THR A 16 -1.37 -8.06 -12.91
CA THR A 16 -2.17 -7.19 -13.80
C THR A 16 -1.52 -5.82 -14.03
N LEU A 17 -2.02 -5.11 -15.06
CA LEU A 17 -1.67 -3.71 -15.34
C LEU A 17 -2.14 -2.76 -14.23
N GLU A 18 -3.25 -3.10 -13.57
CA GLU A 18 -3.79 -2.39 -12.43
C GLU A 18 -2.80 -2.41 -11.27
N THR A 19 -2.25 -3.60 -10.95
CA THR A 19 -1.19 -3.73 -9.94
C THR A 19 0.03 -2.87 -10.31
N ALA A 20 0.48 -2.93 -11.58
CA ALA A 20 1.61 -2.13 -12.05
C ALA A 20 1.35 -0.61 -11.95
N THR A 21 0.11 -0.17 -12.11
CA THR A 21 -0.29 1.25 -12.02
C THR A 21 -0.15 1.79 -10.60
N VAL A 22 -0.47 0.98 -9.58
CA VAL A 22 -0.44 1.41 -8.17
C VAL A 22 0.88 1.09 -7.46
N TYR A 23 1.71 0.21 -8.03
CA TYR A 23 2.87 -0.39 -7.37
C TYR A 23 3.84 0.62 -6.73
N ALA A 24 4.17 1.71 -7.43
CA ALA A 24 5.20 2.65 -6.96
C ALA A 24 4.89 3.28 -5.58
N GLY A 25 3.61 3.51 -5.27
CA GLY A 25 3.18 3.95 -3.93
C GLY A 25 2.80 2.81 -3.01
N MET A 26 2.11 1.79 -3.53
CA MET A 26 1.59 0.71 -2.69
C MET A 26 2.69 -0.22 -2.18
N CYS A 27 3.83 -0.30 -2.87
CA CYS A 27 5.01 -1.02 -2.39
C CYS A 27 5.62 -0.41 -1.13
N LEU A 28 5.38 0.87 -0.84
CA LEU A 28 5.86 1.50 0.40
C LEU A 28 5.32 0.79 1.66
N LEU A 29 4.15 0.16 1.56
CA LEU A 29 3.56 -0.63 2.65
C LEU A 29 4.40 -1.85 3.03
N GLU A 30 5.26 -2.35 2.15
CA GLU A 30 6.20 -3.43 2.48
C GLU A 30 7.12 -3.08 3.65
N ALA A 31 7.44 -1.79 3.80
CA ALA A 31 8.24 -1.24 4.88
C ALA A 31 7.45 -0.99 6.18
N THR A 32 6.22 -1.49 6.28
CA THR A 32 5.35 -1.32 7.44
C THR A 32 4.77 -2.64 7.92
N ASN A 33 4.08 -2.63 9.06
CA ASN A 33 3.25 -3.73 9.52
C ASN A 33 1.85 -3.77 8.87
N ILE A 34 1.59 -3.02 7.80
CA ILE A 34 0.32 -3.08 7.06
C ILE A 34 0.46 -4.10 5.92
N SER A 35 -0.54 -4.97 5.74
CA SER A 35 -0.58 -5.87 4.58
C SER A 35 -0.84 -5.07 3.33
N GLU A 36 0.00 -5.26 2.32
CA GLU A 36 -0.16 -4.76 0.96
C GLU A 36 -0.97 -5.73 0.07
N GLY A 37 -1.75 -6.65 0.66
CA GLY A 37 -2.62 -7.55 -0.09
C GLY A 37 -1.93 -8.77 -0.72
N ARG A 38 -0.62 -8.97 -0.49
CA ARG A 38 0.03 -10.27 -0.76
C ARG A 38 -0.69 -11.37 0.03
N GLY A 39 -0.79 -12.57 -0.55
CA GLY A 39 -1.64 -13.63 0.00
C GLY A 39 -3.08 -13.60 -0.49
N THR A 40 -3.45 -12.66 -1.37
CA THR A 40 -4.78 -12.54 -1.98
C THR A 40 -4.70 -12.51 -3.51
N THR A 41 -5.84 -12.38 -4.17
CA THR A 41 -5.92 -12.24 -5.64
C THR A 41 -5.70 -10.80 -6.14
N ARG A 42 -5.42 -9.85 -5.24
CA ARG A 42 -5.27 -8.41 -5.56
C ARG A 42 -4.08 -7.77 -4.83
N PRO A 43 -2.85 -8.29 -5.00
CA PRO A 43 -1.66 -7.72 -4.38
C PRO A 43 -1.49 -6.25 -4.78
N PHE A 44 -1.09 -5.41 -3.83
CA PHE A 44 -0.92 -3.96 -3.91
C PHE A 44 -2.17 -3.13 -4.24
N GLU A 45 -3.24 -3.74 -4.73
CA GLU A 45 -4.52 -3.06 -4.98
C GLU A 45 -5.40 -2.98 -3.72
N ILE A 46 -5.16 -3.86 -2.74
CA ILE A 46 -5.80 -3.82 -1.43
C ILE A 46 -4.75 -3.70 -0.33
N PHE A 47 -5.13 -3.09 0.78
CA PHE A 47 -4.28 -2.97 1.95
C PHE A 47 -5.09 -2.95 3.24
N GLY A 48 -4.47 -3.38 4.35
CA GLY A 48 -5.16 -3.47 5.63
C GLY A 48 -4.36 -4.18 6.71
N ALA A 49 -4.93 -4.22 7.90
CA ALA A 49 -4.39 -4.92 9.07
C ALA A 49 -5.55 -5.31 10.01
N PRO A 50 -5.35 -6.26 10.95
CA PRO A 50 -6.41 -6.69 11.86
C PRO A 50 -6.94 -5.58 12.79
N PHE A 51 -6.12 -4.54 13.05
CA PHE A 51 -6.48 -3.43 13.92
C PHE A 51 -7.16 -2.25 13.22
N ILE A 52 -7.33 -2.31 11.89
CA ILE A 52 -7.90 -1.20 11.12
C ILE A 52 -9.43 -1.28 11.09
N ASP A 53 -10.09 -0.18 11.41
CA ASP A 53 -11.48 0.09 11.01
C ASP A 53 -11.51 0.58 9.56
N ALA A 54 -12.17 -0.18 8.69
CA ALA A 54 -12.24 0.08 7.25
C ALA A 54 -13.04 1.35 6.94
N GLU A 55 -14.17 1.57 7.60
CA GLU A 55 -15.05 2.71 7.36
C GLU A 55 -14.34 4.01 7.75
N ALA A 56 -13.76 4.05 8.96
CA ALA A 56 -13.03 5.23 9.44
C ALA A 56 -11.83 5.57 8.54
N LEU A 57 -11.06 4.55 8.11
CA LEU A 57 -9.91 4.75 7.24
C LEU A 57 -10.33 5.24 5.84
N CYS A 58 -11.32 4.59 5.22
CA CYS A 58 -11.82 4.99 3.90
C CYS A 58 -12.45 6.38 3.92
N HIS A 59 -13.13 6.76 5.00
CA HIS A 59 -13.69 8.09 5.18
C HIS A 59 -12.57 9.16 5.15
N GLU A 60 -11.53 9.00 5.97
CA GLU A 60 -10.42 9.95 6.04
C GLU A 60 -9.67 10.03 4.70
N LEU A 61 -9.35 8.89 4.07
CA LEU A 61 -8.62 8.84 2.81
C LEU A 61 -9.39 9.47 1.64
N ASN A 62 -10.69 9.18 1.53
CA ASN A 62 -11.54 9.81 0.51
C ASN A 62 -11.71 11.32 0.78
N GLY A 63 -11.66 11.75 2.04
CA GLY A 63 -11.63 13.16 2.45
C GLY A 63 -10.45 13.95 1.91
N LEU A 64 -9.29 13.30 1.68
CA LEU A 64 -8.09 13.91 1.10
C LEU A 64 -8.26 14.27 -0.39
N ARG A 65 -9.26 13.70 -1.08
CA ARG A 65 -9.53 13.91 -2.52
C ARG A 65 -8.28 13.73 -3.39
N LEU A 66 -7.55 12.65 -3.16
CA LEU A 66 -6.34 12.35 -3.91
C LEU A 66 -6.64 12.23 -5.42
N PRO A 67 -5.83 12.83 -6.30
CA PRO A 67 -6.09 12.81 -7.75
C PRO A 67 -6.23 11.38 -8.28
N GLY A 68 -7.32 11.13 -9.00
CA GLY A 68 -7.56 9.86 -9.70
C GLY A 68 -7.73 8.62 -8.81
N ALA A 69 -7.89 8.78 -7.49
CA ALA A 69 -8.00 7.68 -6.53
C ALA A 69 -9.34 7.68 -5.79
N PHE A 70 -9.87 6.48 -5.54
CA PHE A 70 -11.01 6.24 -4.69
C PHE A 70 -10.74 5.03 -3.79
N PHE A 71 -11.12 5.11 -2.52
CA PHE A 71 -10.91 4.05 -1.54
C PHE A 71 -12.24 3.41 -1.18
N ARG A 72 -12.35 2.10 -1.42
CA ARG A 72 -13.51 1.29 -1.04
C ARG A 72 -13.14 0.41 0.13
N GLU A 73 -13.98 0.34 1.14
CA GLU A 73 -13.81 -0.61 2.25
C GLU A 73 -13.63 -2.03 1.74
N ASN A 74 -12.70 -2.75 2.35
CA ASN A 74 -12.43 -4.14 1.99
C ASN A 74 -11.89 -4.93 3.19
N CYS A 75 -12.50 -6.10 3.43
CA CYS A 75 -11.99 -7.08 4.38
C CYS A 75 -11.42 -8.27 3.61
N PHE A 76 -10.28 -8.79 4.04
CA PHE A 76 -9.59 -9.89 3.37
C PHE A 76 -8.75 -10.69 4.37
N GLN A 77 -8.48 -11.95 4.03
CA GLN A 77 -7.64 -12.85 4.83
C GLN A 77 -6.49 -13.36 3.95
N PRO A 78 -5.24 -12.91 4.17
CA PRO A 78 -4.08 -13.38 3.43
C PRO A 78 -3.84 -14.88 3.61
N THR A 79 -3.48 -15.57 2.52
CA THR A 79 -3.09 -16.99 2.53
C THR A 79 -1.58 -17.21 2.76
N PHE A 80 -0.78 -16.15 2.61
CA PHE A 80 0.65 -16.11 2.94
C PHE A 80 1.07 -14.65 3.22
N ASN A 81 2.30 -14.44 3.71
CA ASN A 81 2.87 -13.14 4.08
C ASN A 81 2.24 -12.53 5.36
N LYS A 82 2.22 -11.20 5.51
CA LYS A 82 1.70 -10.50 6.68
C LYS A 82 0.27 -10.94 7.01
N PHE A 83 0.00 -11.18 8.29
CA PHE A 83 -1.33 -11.54 8.82
C PHE A 83 -1.93 -12.79 8.15
N THR A 84 -1.09 -13.76 7.79
CA THR A 84 -1.58 -15.02 7.20
C THR A 84 -2.60 -15.68 8.12
N GLY A 85 -3.79 -15.95 7.59
CA GLY A 85 -4.87 -16.58 8.34
C GLY A 85 -5.67 -15.64 9.24
N GLU A 86 -5.31 -14.36 9.33
CA GLU A 86 -6.01 -13.36 10.13
C GLU A 86 -6.90 -12.48 9.24
N LEU A 87 -8.06 -12.06 9.78
CA LEU A 87 -8.94 -11.12 9.09
C LEU A 87 -8.33 -9.72 9.15
N CYS A 88 -7.96 -9.18 7.99
CA CYS A 88 -7.57 -7.80 7.81
C CYS A 88 -8.75 -6.97 7.32
N SER A 89 -8.95 -5.81 7.94
CA SER A 89 -9.84 -4.77 7.46
C SER A 89 -9.00 -3.62 6.89
N GLY A 90 -9.55 -2.89 5.92
CA GLY A 90 -8.86 -1.79 5.27
C GLY A 90 -9.56 -1.37 3.99
N ALA A 91 -8.79 -1.16 2.93
CA ALA A 91 -9.34 -0.60 1.69
C ALA A 91 -8.81 -1.30 0.44
N GLN A 92 -9.64 -1.28 -0.60
CA GLN A 92 -9.22 -1.42 -1.98
C GLN A 92 -9.03 -0.04 -2.61
N LEU A 93 -7.88 0.19 -3.22
CA LEU A 93 -7.59 1.36 -4.03
C LEU A 93 -8.13 1.15 -5.45
N HIS A 94 -9.07 2.01 -5.85
CA HIS A 94 -9.55 2.12 -7.21
C HIS A 94 -8.91 3.33 -7.89
N VAL A 95 -8.21 3.09 -9.01
CA VAL A 95 -7.74 4.18 -9.87
C VAL A 95 -8.87 4.56 -10.81
N ILE A 96 -9.57 5.65 -10.49
CA ILE A 96 -10.74 6.14 -11.24
C ILE A 96 -10.35 7.05 -12.41
N ASP A 97 -9.16 7.64 -12.37
CA ASP A 97 -8.56 8.37 -13.50
C ASP A 97 -7.04 8.17 -13.52
N ARG A 98 -6.56 7.38 -14.49
CA ARG A 98 -5.13 7.05 -14.63
C ARG A 98 -4.26 8.23 -15.02
N GLN A 99 -4.79 9.28 -15.65
CA GLN A 99 -3.98 10.43 -16.09
C GLN A 99 -3.64 11.36 -14.93
N SER A 100 -4.61 11.60 -14.05
CA SER A 100 -4.39 12.42 -12.84
C SER A 100 -3.76 11.64 -11.70
N PHE A 101 -3.89 10.31 -11.66
CA PHE A 101 -3.37 9.47 -10.58
C PHE A 101 -1.87 9.70 -10.30
N ARG A 102 -1.53 9.76 -9.00
CA ARG A 102 -0.17 9.98 -8.50
C ARG A 102 0.20 8.88 -7.51
N SER A 103 0.59 7.72 -8.04
CA SER A 103 0.85 6.50 -7.26
C SER A 103 1.71 6.73 -6.00
N PHE A 104 2.89 7.32 -6.13
CA PHE A 104 3.79 7.56 -4.98
C PHE A 104 3.14 8.44 -3.90
N LEU A 105 2.54 9.57 -4.30
CA LEU A 105 1.82 10.47 -3.39
C LEU A 105 0.70 9.71 -2.67
N THR A 106 -0.08 8.90 -3.40
CA THR A 106 -1.14 8.08 -2.81
C THR A 106 -0.61 7.13 -1.74
N GLY A 107 0.51 6.44 -1.99
CA GLY A 107 1.14 5.56 -1.00
C GLY A 107 1.60 6.32 0.26
N VAL A 108 2.21 7.49 0.09
CA VAL A 108 2.63 8.34 1.22
C VAL A 108 1.44 8.80 2.06
N GLU A 109 0.37 9.28 1.42
CA GLU A 109 -0.82 9.76 2.12
C GLU A 109 -1.59 8.63 2.82
N ILE A 110 -1.59 7.41 2.25
CA ILE A 110 -2.09 6.22 2.95
C ILE A 110 -1.32 5.98 4.25
N ILE A 111 0.01 5.97 4.18
CA ILE A 111 0.86 5.74 5.36
C ILE A 111 0.65 6.85 6.39
N LYS A 112 0.64 8.13 5.99
CA LYS A 112 0.37 9.26 6.90
C LYS A 112 -1.00 9.14 7.58
N CYS A 113 -2.03 8.78 6.83
CA CYS A 113 -3.38 8.60 7.36
C CYS A 113 -3.43 7.46 8.38
N ILE A 114 -2.85 6.30 8.06
CA ILE A 114 -2.77 5.16 9.00
C ILE A 114 -1.97 5.53 10.24
N ARG A 115 -0.83 6.19 10.09
CA ARG A 115 0.00 6.66 11.22
C ARG A 115 -0.74 7.63 12.12
N LYS A 116 -1.61 8.48 11.57
CA LYS A 116 -2.44 9.43 12.32
C LYS A 116 -3.53 8.70 13.12
N ILE A 117 -4.26 7.77 12.49
CA ILE A 117 -5.42 7.11 13.10
C ILE A 117 -4.98 5.99 14.06
N TYR A 118 -3.97 5.21 13.69
CA TYR A 118 -3.52 3.99 14.38
C TYR A 118 -2.08 4.12 14.90
N HIS A 119 -1.73 5.28 15.45
CA HIS A 119 -0.35 5.60 15.87
C HIS A 119 0.24 4.62 16.89
N GLU A 120 -0.59 4.01 17.77
CA GLU A 120 -0.14 3.04 18.76
C GLU A 120 0.16 1.65 18.15
N GLN A 121 -0.54 1.28 17.08
CA GLN A 121 -0.42 -0.01 16.41
C GLN A 121 0.52 0.02 15.21
N PHE A 122 0.70 1.17 14.57
CA PHE A 122 1.55 1.31 13.40
C PHE A 122 3.02 1.06 13.74
N GLN A 123 3.70 0.29 12.88
CA GLN A 123 5.13 0.03 13.03
C GLN A 123 5.83 0.06 11.68
N TRP A 124 6.99 0.72 11.64
CA TRP A 124 7.97 0.55 10.58
C TRP A 124 8.59 -0.85 10.67
N LYS A 125 8.69 -1.52 9.53
CA LYS A 125 9.44 -2.77 9.42
C LYS A 125 10.90 -2.49 9.79
N GLN A 126 11.48 -3.33 10.63
CA GLN A 126 12.89 -3.22 10.99
C GLN A 126 13.77 -3.94 9.95
N PRO A 127 15.06 -3.58 9.80
CA PRO A 127 15.99 -4.30 8.96
C PRO A 127 16.12 -5.76 9.41
N PRO A 128 16.47 -6.70 8.53
CA PRO A 128 16.91 -6.47 7.14
C PRO A 128 15.76 -6.34 6.13
N TYR A 129 16.08 -5.75 4.97
CA TYR A 129 15.20 -5.73 3.81
C TYR A 129 16.01 -5.89 2.53
N GLU A 130 15.67 -6.94 1.78
CA GLU A 130 16.45 -7.44 0.64
C GLU A 130 17.94 -7.66 1.01
N TYR A 131 18.85 -6.88 0.42
CA TYR A 131 20.30 -6.97 0.61
C TYR A 131 20.85 -5.88 1.55
N GLU A 132 19.98 -5.11 2.22
CA GLU A 132 20.33 -4.06 3.17
C GLU A 132 20.00 -4.49 4.61
N TRP A 133 20.94 -4.23 5.52
CA TRP A 133 20.97 -4.79 6.87
C TRP A 133 20.96 -3.73 7.97
N LYS A 134 21.10 -2.44 7.61
CA LYS A 134 21.26 -1.33 8.55
C LYS A 134 20.16 -0.30 8.41
N ARG A 135 19.86 0.13 7.18
CA ARG A 135 18.88 1.19 6.93
C ARG A 135 17.46 0.68 7.08
N LEU A 136 16.55 1.57 7.50
CA LEU A 136 15.15 1.20 7.57
C LEU A 136 14.63 0.88 6.15
N PRO A 137 13.80 -0.16 5.98
CA PRO A 137 13.19 -0.52 4.70
C PRO A 137 12.52 0.68 4.01
N ILE A 138 11.84 1.53 4.77
CA ILE A 138 11.16 2.71 4.20
C ILE A 138 12.17 3.70 3.60
N GLU A 139 13.31 3.92 4.26
CA GLU A 139 14.35 4.84 3.78
C GLU A 139 15.00 4.35 2.49
N ILE A 140 15.12 3.03 2.35
CA ILE A 140 15.58 2.40 1.11
C ILE A 140 14.55 2.66 -0.01
N LEU A 141 13.26 2.41 0.27
CA LEU A 141 12.20 2.53 -0.72
C LEU A 141 11.97 3.98 -1.19
N ILE A 142 12.07 4.96 -0.30
CA ILE A 142 11.93 6.39 -0.65
C ILE A 142 13.25 7.01 -1.12
N GLY A 143 14.38 6.32 -0.96
CA GLY A 143 15.71 6.80 -1.35
C GLY A 143 16.24 7.96 -0.49
N GLY A 144 15.77 8.10 0.75
CA GLY A 144 16.03 9.22 1.65
C GLY A 144 15.63 8.92 3.08
N THR A 145 15.73 9.89 3.99
CA THR A 145 15.34 9.70 5.39
C THR A 145 13.82 9.81 5.56
N ILE A 146 13.27 9.25 6.64
CA ILE A 146 11.82 9.30 6.93
C ILE A 146 11.32 10.75 7.00
N GLU A 147 12.10 11.63 7.65
CA GLU A 147 11.77 13.05 7.85
C GLU A 147 11.51 13.75 6.52
N SER A 148 12.22 13.37 5.45
CA SER A 148 12.13 14.03 4.14
C SER A 148 10.77 13.86 3.45
N VAL A 149 9.99 12.84 3.83
CA VAL A 149 8.69 12.51 3.22
C VAL A 149 7.55 12.58 4.24
N PHE A 150 7.79 12.11 5.46
CA PHE A 150 6.77 11.99 6.49
C PHE A 150 6.80 13.12 7.54
N GLY A 151 7.88 13.90 7.59
CA GLY A 151 7.98 15.13 8.38
C GLY A 151 8.28 14.93 9.86
N ASP A 152 8.62 13.72 10.26
CA ASP A 152 8.89 13.31 11.63
C ASP A 152 10.13 12.44 11.76
#